data_AF-A0A1V6AYX4-F1
#
_entry.id   AF-A0A1V6AYX4-F1
#
_cell.length_a   1.000
_cell.length_b   1.000
_cell.length_c   1.000
_cell.angle_alpha   90.00
_cell.angle_beta   90.00
_cell.angle_gamma   90.00
#
_symmetry.space_group_name_H-M   'P 1'
#
loop_
_entity.id
_entity.type
_entity.pdbx_description
1 polymer ?
#
loop_
_entity_poly.entity_id
_entity_poly.type
_entity_poly.pdbx_seq_one_letter_code
_entity_poly.pdbx_strand_id
1 'polypeptide(L)'
;MGIENISAAQVSEFNRELDAQVEAFRSRSLEEEYAVIWIDALYQKVRVEGRVVSVAVMIACGVKQSGNHEILAVEPMFDESEDSWRLFFQNLKKRGMKRTALVVSDAHSGLQAATKKEWLGASWQSCEDTSCETSEPRCPIGRKCASRLI
;
A
#
# COMPACT_ATOMS: atom_id res chain seq x y z
N MET A 1 0.93 24.69 -26.92
CA MET A 1 -0.31 24.15 -27.52
C MET A 1 -1.20 23.72 -26.37
N GLY A 2 -2.17 24.55 -26.03
CA GLY A 2 -3.05 24.39 -24.87
C GLY A 2 -4.14 23.38 -25.15
N ILE A 3 -4.52 22.63 -24.11
CA ILE A 3 -5.63 21.68 -24.15
C ILE A 3 -6.92 22.51 -24.05
N GLU A 4 -7.32 23.13 -25.17
CA GLU A 4 -8.53 23.92 -25.26
C GLU A 4 -9.62 23.03 -25.89
N ASN A 5 -10.53 22.52 -25.05
CA ASN A 5 -11.67 21.64 -25.35
C ASN A 5 -11.42 20.13 -25.23
N ILE A 6 -11.26 19.64 -23.99
CA ILE A 6 -11.68 18.27 -23.67
C ILE A 6 -13.17 18.33 -23.30
N SER A 7 -14.01 17.68 -24.09
CA SER A 7 -15.44 17.55 -23.78
C SER A 7 -15.68 16.60 -22.60
N ALA A 8 -16.78 16.78 -21.87
CA ALA A 8 -17.16 15.87 -20.79
C ALA A 8 -17.28 14.40 -21.25
N ALA A 9 -17.66 14.19 -22.52
CA ALA A 9 -17.70 12.87 -23.14
C ALA A 9 -16.30 12.25 -23.31
N GLN A 10 -15.31 13.03 -23.73
CA GLN A 10 -13.91 12.57 -23.83
C GLN A 10 -13.32 12.28 -22.45
N VAL A 11 -13.58 13.12 -21.44
CA VAL A 11 -13.17 12.83 -20.05
C VAL A 11 -13.78 11.50 -19.56
N SER A 12 -15.05 11.26 -19.85
CA SER A 12 -15.75 10.02 -19.47
C SER A 12 -15.20 8.79 -20.20
N GLU A 13 -14.78 8.92 -21.45
CA GLU A 13 -14.11 7.85 -22.20
C GLU A 13 -12.73 7.54 -21.63
N PHE A 14 -11.91 8.55 -21.35
CA PHE A 14 -10.62 8.35 -20.68
C PHE A 14 -10.76 7.69 -19.30
N ASN A 15 -11.77 8.10 -18.51
CA ASN A 15 -12.01 7.49 -17.21
C ASN A 15 -12.36 6.00 -17.32
N ARG A 16 -13.16 5.60 -18.32
CA ARG A 16 -13.50 4.19 -18.54
C ARG A 16 -12.28 3.33 -18.89
N GLU A 17 -11.35 3.87 -19.67
CA GLU A 17 -10.10 3.18 -19.98
C GLU A 17 -9.22 3.03 -18.72
N LEU A 18 -9.16 4.07 -17.89
CA LEU A 18 -8.47 4.01 -16.60
C LEU A 18 -9.10 2.99 -15.66
N ASP A 19 -10.44 2.89 -15.61
CA ASP A 19 -11.14 1.90 -14.80
C ASP A 19 -10.73 0.47 -15.18
N ALA A 20 -10.61 0.19 -16.49
CA ALA A 20 -10.15 -1.12 -16.97
C ALA A 20 -8.69 -1.41 -16.54
N GLN A 21 -7.81 -0.42 -16.59
CA GLN A 21 -6.43 -0.56 -16.14
C GLN A 21 -6.33 -0.76 -14.62
N VAL A 22 -7.16 -0.04 -13.85
CA VAL A 22 -7.26 -0.21 -12.41
C VAL A 22 -7.74 -1.62 -12.07
N GLU A 23 -8.77 -2.11 -12.75
CA GLU A 23 -9.27 -3.47 -12.48
C GLU A 23 -8.25 -4.54 -12.88
N ALA A 24 -7.56 -4.37 -14.02
CA ALA A 24 -6.46 -5.24 -14.41
C ALA A 24 -5.33 -5.24 -13.36
N PHE A 25 -5.00 -4.09 -12.78
CA PHE A 25 -4.02 -3.99 -11.71
C PHE A 25 -4.49 -4.69 -10.42
N ARG A 26 -5.76 -4.53 -10.04
CA ARG A 26 -6.34 -5.14 -8.83
C ARG A 26 -6.45 -6.65 -8.91
N SER A 27 -6.70 -7.18 -10.12
CA SER A 27 -6.90 -8.61 -10.37
C SER A 27 -5.64 -9.35 -10.84
N ARG A 28 -4.54 -8.66 -11.18
CA ARG A 28 -3.31 -9.32 -11.65
C ARG A 28 -2.74 -10.31 -10.62
N SER A 29 -2.25 -11.43 -11.11
CA SER A 29 -1.50 -12.41 -10.32
C SER A 29 -0.17 -11.81 -9.82
N LEU A 30 0.21 -12.19 -8.60
CA LEU A 30 1.45 -11.81 -7.94
C LEU A 30 2.43 -12.99 -7.92
N GLU A 31 3.71 -12.71 -7.68
CA GLU A 31 4.69 -13.77 -7.47
C GLU A 31 4.47 -14.48 -6.14
N GLU A 32 4.91 -15.74 -6.04
CA GLU A 32 4.69 -16.53 -4.83
C GLU A 32 5.50 -16.01 -3.63
N GLU A 33 6.65 -15.38 -3.89
CA GLU A 33 7.62 -15.00 -2.86
C GLU A 33 8.18 -13.59 -3.07
N TYR A 34 8.14 -12.80 -2.00
CA TYR A 34 8.75 -11.48 -1.95
C TYR A 34 9.78 -11.43 -0.82
N ALA A 35 10.95 -10.85 -1.08
CA ALA A 35 12.00 -10.72 -0.07
C ALA A 35 11.52 -9.81 1.08
N VAL A 36 10.94 -8.66 0.72
CA VAL A 36 10.42 -7.67 1.66
C VAL A 36 9.07 -7.17 1.16
N ILE A 37 8.14 -6.91 2.07
CA ILE A 37 6.95 -6.09 1.80
C ILE A 37 6.95 -4.85 2.69
N TRP A 38 6.77 -3.69 2.07
CA TRP A 38 6.47 -2.43 2.74
C TRP A 38 4.97 -2.20 2.74
N ILE A 39 4.44 -1.83 3.90
CA ILE A 39 3.00 -1.63 4.09
C ILE A 39 2.81 -0.26 4.74
N ASP A 40 1.90 0.52 4.18
CA ASP A 40 1.58 1.87 4.66
C ASP A 40 0.07 2.14 4.51
N ALA A 41 -0.43 3.10 5.27
CA ALA A 41 -1.80 3.57 5.22
C ALA A 41 -1.84 5.10 5.13
N LEU A 42 -2.51 5.62 4.10
CA LEU A 42 -2.69 7.05 3.90
C LEU A 42 -4.15 7.45 4.11
N TYR A 43 -4.42 8.42 4.97
CA TYR A 43 -5.77 8.95 5.13
C TYR A 43 -6.10 9.96 4.02
N GLN A 44 -7.08 9.63 3.20
CA GLN A 44 -7.58 10.52 2.16
C GLN A 44 -9.01 10.98 2.49
N LYS A 45 -9.28 12.27 2.31
CA LYS A 45 -10.64 12.80 2.32
C LYS A 45 -11.29 12.50 0.97
N VAL A 46 -12.36 11.70 1.00
CA VAL A 46 -13.14 11.31 -0.18
C VAL A 46 -14.61 11.64 0.02
N ARG A 47 -15.29 11.93 -1.08
CA ARG A 47 -16.71 12.26 -1.07
C ARG A 47 -17.53 11.02 -1.36
N VAL A 48 -18.30 10.56 -0.38
CA VAL A 48 -19.18 9.39 -0.47
C VAL A 48 -20.61 9.87 -0.17
N GLU A 49 -21.54 9.63 -1.10
CA GLU A 49 -22.96 10.00 -0.98
C GLU A 49 -23.19 11.46 -0.54
N GLY A 50 -22.38 12.38 -1.08
CA GLY A 50 -22.49 13.80 -0.81
C GLY A 50 -21.78 14.29 0.46
N ARG A 51 -21.25 13.40 1.31
CA ARG A 51 -20.48 13.72 2.52
C ARG A 51 -18.99 13.48 2.34
N VAL A 52 -18.15 14.29 2.98
CA VAL A 52 -16.70 14.09 2.99
C VAL A 52 -16.33 13.21 4.18
N VAL A 53 -15.76 12.05 3.90
CA VAL A 53 -15.32 11.06 4.91
C VAL A 53 -13.80 10.86 4.80
N SER A 54 -13.17 10.53 5.94
CA SER A 54 -11.78 10.06 5.94
C SER A 54 -11.78 8.57 5.63
N VAL A 55 -11.02 8.15 4.63
CA VAL A 55 -10.82 6.74 4.29
C VAL A 55 -9.34 6.44 4.37
N ALA A 56 -9.00 5.29 4.97
CA ALA A 56 -7.64 4.79 4.99
C ALA A 56 -7.35 4.09 3.66
N VAL A 57 -6.34 4.53 2.93
CA VAL A 57 -5.88 3.89 1.70
C VAL A 57 -4.67 3.06 2.05
N MET A 58 -4.85 1.74 2.10
CA MET A 58 -3.80 0.77 2.39
C MET A 58 -2.97 0.51 1.14
N ILE A 59 -1.65 0.56 1.27
CA ILE A 59 -0.69 0.41 0.17
C ILE A 59 0.29 -0.69 0.55
N ALA A 60 0.55 -1.60 -0.39
CA ALA A 60 1.61 -2.60 -0.28
C ALA A 60 2.59 -2.45 -1.45
N CYS A 61 3.88 -2.37 -1.13
CA CYS A 61 4.98 -2.43 -2.08
C CYS A 61 5.84 -3.66 -1.79
N GLY A 62 6.10 -4.46 -2.82
CA GLY A 62 6.87 -5.70 -2.71
C GLY A 62 8.23 -5.55 -3.36
N VAL A 63 9.27 -6.08 -2.70
CA VAL A 63 10.59 -6.27 -3.26
C VAL A 63 10.74 -7.73 -3.65
N LYS A 64 10.94 -8.00 -4.94
CA LYS A 64 11.16 -9.35 -5.46
C LYS A 64 12.51 -9.89 -5.02
N GLN A 65 12.72 -11.19 -5.17
CA GLN A 65 14.02 -11.82 -4.94
C GLN A 65 15.14 -11.28 -5.85
N SER A 66 14.76 -10.74 -7.02
CA SER A 66 15.67 -10.06 -7.93
C SER A 66 16.05 -8.63 -7.51
N GLY A 67 15.43 -8.09 -6.46
CA GLY A 67 15.64 -6.72 -5.99
C GLY A 67 14.74 -5.67 -6.68
N ASN A 68 13.87 -6.08 -7.61
CA ASN A 68 12.94 -5.17 -8.25
C ASN A 68 11.75 -4.83 -7.33
N HIS A 69 11.38 -3.56 -7.28
CA HIS A 69 10.25 -3.07 -6.50
C HIS A 69 8.98 -3.02 -7.37
N GLU A 70 7.83 -3.36 -6.80
CA GLU A 70 6.54 -3.15 -7.45
C GLU A 70 5.43 -2.86 -6.43
N ILE A 71 4.42 -2.09 -6.84
CA ILE A 71 3.22 -1.90 -6.02
C ILE A 71 2.32 -3.13 -6.16
N LEU A 72 2.06 -3.81 -5.05
CA LEU A 72 1.26 -5.03 -5.02
C LEU A 72 -0.23 -4.70 -4.97
N ALA A 73 -0.63 -3.77 -4.10
CA ALA A 73 -2.03 -3.39 -3.91
C ALA A 73 -2.16 -1.95 -3.40
N VAL A 74 -3.28 -1.34 -3.77
CA VAL A 74 -3.77 -0.07 -3.24
C VAL A 74 -5.27 -0.24 -3.03
N GLU A 75 -5.71 -0.29 -1.77
CA GLU A 75 -7.11 -0.57 -1.42
C GLU A 75 -7.65 0.43 -0.40
N PRO A 76 -8.78 1.10 -0.69
CA PRO A 76 -9.47 1.92 0.30
C PRO A 76 -10.20 1.04 1.30
N MET A 77 -9.99 1.32 2.58
CA MET A 77 -10.60 0.64 3.72
C MET A 77 -11.18 1.68 4.69
N PHE A 78 -12.25 1.31 5.39
CA PHE A 78 -12.92 2.23 6.31
C PHE A 78 -12.12 2.53 7.57
N ASP A 79 -11.30 1.57 8.01
CA ASP A 79 -10.46 1.68 9.20
C ASP A 79 -9.16 0.88 9.05
N GLU A 80 -8.29 1.01 10.04
CA GLU A 80 -7.05 0.24 10.20
C GLU A 80 -7.19 -0.90 11.22
N SER A 81 -8.40 -1.44 11.38
CA SER A 81 -8.63 -2.57 12.29
C SER A 81 -7.83 -3.81 11.86
N GLU A 82 -7.60 -4.72 12.81
CA GLU A 82 -6.93 -5.99 12.50
C GLU A 82 -7.66 -6.75 11.37
N ASP A 83 -8.99 -6.76 11.39
CA ASP A 83 -9.79 -7.45 10.36
C ASP A 83 -9.63 -6.81 8.97
N SER A 84 -9.55 -5.48 8.89
CA SER A 84 -9.28 -4.76 7.64
C SER A 84 -7.89 -5.13 7.09
N TRP A 85 -6.86 -5.13 7.92
CA TRP A 85 -5.51 -5.55 7.52
C TRP A 85 -5.45 -7.02 7.11
N ARG A 86 -6.15 -7.90 7.82
CA ARG A 86 -6.24 -9.32 7.44
C ARG A 86 -6.92 -9.52 6.10
N LEU A 87 -8.01 -8.80 5.84
CA LEU A 87 -8.68 -8.86 4.53
C LEU A 87 -7.73 -8.42 3.41
N PHE A 88 -7.01 -7.31 3.63
CA PHE A 88 -6.00 -6.82 2.70
C PHE A 88 -4.90 -7.86 2.42
N PHE A 89 -4.36 -8.51 3.45
CA PHE A 89 -3.35 -9.57 3.30
C PHE A 89 -3.91 -10.83 2.62
N GLN A 90 -5.15 -11.20 2.92
CA GLN A 90 -5.81 -12.32 2.25
C GLN A 90 -6.03 -12.05 0.76
N ASN A 91 -6.30 -10.80 0.35
CA ASN A 91 -6.42 -10.44 -1.05
C ASN A 91 -5.07 -10.60 -1.78
N LEU A 92 -3.95 -10.21 -1.15
CA LEU A 92 -2.61 -10.47 -1.70
C LEU A 92 -2.34 -11.98 -1.87
N LYS A 93 -2.74 -12.79 -0.88
CA LYS A 93 -2.59 -14.25 -0.94
C LYS A 93 -3.44 -14.90 -2.02
N LYS A 94 -4.69 -14.47 -2.18
CA LYS A 94 -5.59 -14.95 -3.25
C LYS A 94 -5.00 -14.69 -4.63
N ARG A 95 -4.24 -13.62 -4.79
CA ARG A 95 -3.55 -13.26 -6.04
C ARG A 95 -2.25 -14.04 -6.28
N GLY A 96 -1.82 -14.89 -5.35
CA GLY A 96 -0.69 -15.80 -5.53
C GLY A 96 0.45 -15.64 -4.53
N MET A 97 0.48 -14.55 -3.75
CA MET A 97 1.55 -14.30 -2.78
C MET A 97 1.48 -15.29 -1.61
N LYS A 98 2.50 -16.13 -1.41
CA LYS A 98 2.52 -17.14 -0.35
C LYS A 98 3.45 -16.77 0.80
N ARG A 99 4.63 -16.23 0.49
CA ARG A 99 5.68 -15.99 1.49
C ARG A 99 6.30 -14.62 1.39
N THR A 100 6.73 -14.12 2.54
CA THR A 100 7.65 -13.00 2.65
C THR A 100 8.61 -13.21 3.81
N ALA A 101 9.86 -12.75 3.67
CA ALA A 101 10.84 -12.88 4.73
C ALA A 101 10.74 -11.73 5.75
N LEU A 102 10.37 -10.53 5.29
CA LEU A 102 10.30 -9.32 6.12
C LEU A 102 9.08 -8.47 5.75
N VAL A 103 8.31 -8.10 6.76
CA VAL A 103 7.25 -7.09 6.68
C VAL A 103 7.73 -5.82 7.38
N VAL A 104 7.68 -4.70 6.68
CA VAL A 104 8.02 -3.39 7.22
C VAL A 104 6.79 -2.50 7.15
N SER A 105 6.42 -1.91 8.29
CA SER A 105 5.26 -1.02 8.40
C SER A 105 5.43 -0.04 9.54
N ASP A 106 4.47 0.88 9.70
CA ASP A 106 4.36 1.64 10.95
C ASP A 106 4.03 0.71 12.14
N ALA A 107 4.11 1.26 13.36
CA ALA A 107 3.85 0.51 14.59
C ALA A 107 2.34 0.37 14.89
N HIS A 108 1.45 0.38 13.90
CA HIS A 108 0.02 0.23 14.12
C HIS A 108 -0.33 -1.16 14.69
N SER A 109 -1.06 -1.18 15.81
CA SER A 109 -1.34 -2.42 16.57
C SER A 109 -2.15 -3.44 15.77
N GLY A 110 -3.14 -2.98 14.98
CA GLY A 110 -3.95 -3.83 14.11
C GLY A 110 -3.12 -4.49 13.00
N LEU A 111 -2.16 -3.76 12.44
CA LEU A 111 -1.28 -4.25 11.39
C LEU A 111 -0.32 -5.31 11.96
N GLN A 112 0.33 -5.01 13.09
CA GLN A 112 1.22 -5.97 13.75
C GLN A 112 0.51 -7.29 14.10
N ALA A 113 -0.72 -7.21 14.62
CA ALA A 113 -1.52 -8.39 14.93
C ALA A 113 -1.90 -9.19 13.68
N ALA A 114 -2.32 -8.50 12.61
CA ALA A 114 -2.64 -9.12 11.33
C ALA A 114 -1.41 -9.81 10.69
N THR A 115 -0.24 -9.15 10.69
CA THR A 115 0.99 -9.70 10.12
C THR A 115 1.41 -10.99 10.80
N LYS A 116 1.36 -11.03 12.14
CA LYS A 116 1.70 -12.23 12.93
C LYS A 116 0.76 -13.40 12.64
N LYS A 117 -0.51 -13.14 12.32
CA LYS A 117 -1.51 -14.17 12.01
C LYS A 117 -1.42 -14.65 10.56
N GLU A 118 -1.15 -13.74 9.63
CA GLU A 118 -1.19 -14.06 8.20
C GLU A 118 0.15 -14.60 7.67
N TRP A 119 1.31 -14.12 8.13
CA TRP A 119 2.62 -14.60 7.65
C TRP A 119 3.42 -15.27 8.76
N LEU A 120 3.17 -16.56 8.94
CA LEU A 120 3.93 -17.41 9.85
C LEU A 120 5.39 -17.54 9.37
N GLY A 121 6.33 -17.04 10.17
CA GLY A 121 7.77 -17.09 9.88
C GLY A 121 8.34 -15.84 9.21
N ALA A 122 7.51 -14.84 8.86
CA ALA A 122 8.00 -13.54 8.46
C ALA A 122 8.49 -12.75 9.68
N SER A 123 9.63 -12.08 9.54
CA SER A 123 10.04 -11.07 10.52
C SER A 123 9.22 -9.80 10.32
N TRP A 124 8.94 -9.08 11.39
CA TRP A 124 8.34 -7.75 11.31
C TRP A 124 9.31 -6.71 11.84
N GLN A 125 9.39 -5.57 11.16
CA GLN A 125 10.18 -4.41 11.57
C GLN A 125 9.33 -3.15 11.42
N SER A 126 9.34 -2.29 12.44
CA SER A 126 8.75 -0.96 12.31
C SER A 126 9.62 -0.07 11.43
N CYS A 127 9.02 0.69 10.50
CA CYS A 127 9.68 1.87 9.97
C CYS A 127 9.73 2.92 11.09
N GLU A 128 10.93 3.31 11.50
CA GLU A 128 11.13 4.48 12.36
C GLU A 128 10.91 5.74 11.50
N ASP A 129 9.66 6.06 11.20
CA ASP A 129 9.24 7.32 10.55
C ASP A 129 7.93 7.83 11.16
N THR A 130 7.68 7.57 12.45
CA THR A 130 6.41 7.98 13.08
C THR A 130 6.36 9.48 13.43
N SER A 131 7.44 10.26 13.20
CA SER A 131 7.43 11.72 13.38
C SER A 131 8.74 12.38 12.91
N CYS A 132 8.87 12.72 11.62
CA CYS A 132 9.87 13.70 11.16
C CYS A 132 9.28 15.13 11.19
N GLU A 133 8.78 15.52 12.36
CA GLU A 133 8.63 16.92 12.79
C GLU A 133 8.82 16.94 14.31
N THR A 134 10.05 16.72 14.80
CA THR A 134 10.70 17.43 15.94
C THR A 134 11.92 16.66 16.47
N SER A 135 13.11 17.16 16.10
CA SER A 135 14.34 17.21 16.92
C SER A 135 14.72 16.00 17.81
N GLU A 136 15.57 15.08 17.32
CA GLU A 136 16.77 14.60 18.05
C GLU A 136 17.66 13.65 17.19
N PRO A 137 19.00 13.56 17.44
CA PRO A 137 19.99 13.22 16.40
C PRO A 137 20.65 11.83 16.54
N ARG A 138 19.96 10.78 16.95
CA ARG A 138 20.59 9.44 17.10
C ARG A 138 19.85 8.32 16.36
N CYS A 139 20.10 8.24 15.06
CA CYS A 139 19.79 7.04 14.26
C CYS A 139 21.10 6.24 14.02
N PRO A 140 21.18 4.94 14.40
CA PRO A 140 22.38 4.11 14.20
C PRO A 140 22.49 3.46 12.81
N ILE A 141 21.52 3.67 11.91
CA ILE A 141 21.52 3.06 10.58
C ILE A 141 21.71 4.17 9.55
N GLY A 142 22.95 4.27 9.07
CA GLY A 142 23.37 5.30 8.12
C GLY A 142 22.59 5.25 6.81
N ARG A 143 21.85 6.33 6.57
CA ARG A 143 21.42 6.93 5.29
C ARG A 143 20.16 6.37 4.60
N LYS A 144 19.19 7.30 4.53
CA LYS A 144 18.26 7.58 3.42
C LYS A 144 17.29 6.45 3.03
N CYS A 145 16.39 6.11 3.95
CA CYS A 145 15.03 5.72 3.58
C CYS A 145 14.25 6.98 3.15
N ALA A 146 13.15 6.82 2.43
CA ALA A 146 12.21 7.85 1.97
C ALA A 146 12.51 8.71 0.72
N SER A 147 13.73 9.11 0.36
CA SER A 147 13.89 10.05 -0.79
C SER A 147 14.07 9.41 -2.18
N ARG A 148 13.88 8.10 -2.34
CA ARG A 148 14.11 7.42 -3.64
C ARG A 148 13.20 6.20 -3.84
N LEU A 149 11.92 6.36 -3.53
CA LEU A 149 10.90 5.31 -3.64
C LEU A 149 9.80 5.60 -4.67
N ILE A 150 10.04 6.58 -5.55
CA ILE A 150 9.31 6.77 -6.82
C ILE A 150 10.35 7.11 -7.90
#